data_AF-A0A967C5N9-F1
#
_entry.id   AF-A0A967C5N9-F1
#
_cell.length_a   1.000
_cell.length_b   1.000
_cell.length_c   1.000
_cell.angle_alpha   90.00
_cell.angle_beta   90.00
_cell.angle_gamma   90.00
#
_symmetry.space_group_name_H-M   'P 1'
#
loop_
_entity.id
_entity.type
_entity.pdbx_description
1 polymer ?
#
loop_
_entity_poly.entity_id
_entity_poly.type
_entity_poly.pdbx_seq_one_letter_code
_entity_poly.pdbx_strand_id
1 'polypeptide(L)' 'MASIPQTRQLLGGISDTSVWRLTNRGALEVRKIGSRTFITMTSIRRVAEQGAE' A
#
# COMPACT_ATOMS: atom_id res chain seq x y z
N MET A 1 -0.86 -10.13 3.18
CA MET A 1 -0.11 -8.87 3.37
C MET A 1 0.82 -8.74 2.19
N ALA A 2 1.21 -7.54 1.78
CA ALA A 2 2.12 -7.33 0.65
C ALA A 2 3.33 -6.50 1.09
N SER A 3 4.50 -6.78 0.53
CA SER A 3 5.66 -5.88 0.67
C SER A 3 5.42 -4.57 -0.07
N ILE A 4 6.25 -3.55 0.16
CA ILE A 4 6.16 -2.27 -0.59
C ILE A 4 6.26 -2.49 -2.11
N PRO A 5 7.21 -3.27 -2.66
CA PRO A 5 7.27 -3.56 -4.10
C PRO A 5 6.01 -4.25 -4.63
N GLN A 6 5.45 -5.21 -3.89
CA GLN A 6 4.21 -5.89 -4.30
C GLN A 6 3.01 -4.94 -4.27
N THR A 7 2.93 -4.08 -3.25
CA THR A 7 1.86 -3.08 -3.13
C THR A 7 1.84 -2.14 -4.33
N ARG A 8 3.01 -1.76 -4.85
CA ARG A 8 3.12 -0.95 -6.08
C ARG A 8 2.49 -1.63 -7.27
N GLN A 9 2.84 -2.90 -7.50
CA GLN A 9 2.27 -3.66 -8.61
C GLN A 9 0.76 -3.81 -8.49
N LEU A 10 0.27 -4.08 -7.27
CA LEU A 10 -1.16 -4.24 -6.99
C LEU A 10 -1.97 -2.95 -7.19
N LEU A 11 -1.37 -1.79 -6.97
CA LEU A 11 -2.02 -0.48 -7.14
C LEU A 11 -1.80 0.11 -8.56
N GLY A 12 -1.47 -0.72 -9.55
CA GLY A 12 -1.31 -0.27 -10.94
C GLY A 12 0.07 0.30 -11.28
N GLY A 13 1.11 -0.10 -10.55
CA GLY A 13 2.50 0.25 -10.85
C GLY A 13 2.96 1.61 -10.31
N ILE A 14 2.30 2.14 -9.28
CA ILE A 14 2.64 3.45 -8.69
C ILE A 14 4.06 3.50 -8.11
N SER A 15 4.60 4.72 -7.94
CA SER A 15 5.94 4.94 -7.35
C SER A 15 5.99 4.67 -5.85
N ASP A 16 7.18 4.36 -5.32
CA ASP A 16 7.39 4.16 -3.87
C ASP A 16 6.92 5.39 -3.07
N THR A 17 7.24 6.59 -3.55
CA THR A 17 6.80 7.85 -2.94
C THR A 17 5.29 7.93 -2.82
N SER A 18 4.55 7.42 -3.81
CA SER A 18 3.08 7.40 -3.78
C SER A 18 2.55 6.44 -2.72
N VAL A 19 3.16 5.25 -2.59
CA VAL A 19 2.84 4.30 -1.51
C VAL A 19 3.09 4.93 -0.14
N TRP A 20 4.22 5.63 0.04
CA TRP A 20 4.52 6.32 1.29
C TRP A 20 3.57 7.50 1.57
N ARG A 21 3.15 8.24 0.55
CA ARG A 21 2.13 9.29 0.71
C ARG A 21 0.79 8.71 1.15
N LEU A 22 0.34 7.60 0.55
CA LEU A 22 -0.89 6.92 0.92
C LEU A 22 -0.82 6.36 2.35
N THR A 23 0.34 5.82 2.72
CA THR A 23 0.63 5.38 4.08
C THR A 23 0.57 6.53 5.09
N ASN A 24 1.25 7.65 4.81
CA ASN A 24 1.28 8.82 5.68
C ASN A 24 -0.09 9.50 5.83
N ARG A 25 -0.97 9.36 4.83
CA ARG A 25 -2.36 9.81 4.87
C ARG A 25 -3.30 8.84 5.59
N GLY A 26 -2.81 7.68 6.05
CA GLY A 26 -3.62 6.64 6.69
C GLY A 26 -4.49 5.81 5.73
N ALA A 27 -4.32 5.98 4.41
CA ALA A 27 -5.06 5.22 3.41
C ALA A 27 -4.57 3.76 3.31
N LEU A 28 -3.28 3.52 3.58
CA LEU A 28 -2.70 2.19 3.65
C LEU A 28 -2.31 1.83 5.09
N GLU A 29 -2.74 0.66 5.55
CA GLU A 29 -2.40 0.17 6.88
C GLU A 29 -1.08 -0.60 6.82
N VAL A 30 -0.09 -0.10 7.57
CA VAL A 30 1.23 -0.70 7.68
C VAL A 30 1.32 -1.68 8.84
N ARG A 31 1.97 -2.81 8.61
CA ARG A 31 2.42 -3.75 9.64
C ARG A 31 3.92 -3.97 9.50
N LYS A 32 4.67 -3.70 10.57
CA LYS A 32 6.11 -3.98 10.63
C LYS A 32 6.34 -5.39 11.16
N ILE A 33 7.19 -6.15 10.49
CA ILE A 33 7.64 -7.48 10.93
C ILE A 33 9.17 -7.46 10.86
N GLY A 34 9.81 -7.38 12.03
CA GLY A 34 11.25 -7.12 12.13
C GLY A 34 11.63 -5.79 11.47
N SER A 35 12.63 -5.81 10.59
CA SER A 35 13.09 -4.63 9.82
C SER A 35 12.27 -4.35 8.56
N ARG A 36 11.28 -5.18 8.24
CA ARG A 36 10.51 -5.08 6.99
C ARG A 36 9.13 -4.46 7.22
N THR A 37 8.72 -3.64 6.26
CA THR A 37 7.41 -2.98 6.23
C THR A 37 6.49 -3.72 5.26
N PHE A 38 5.31 -4.09 5.73
CA PHE A 38 4.25 -4.72 4.94
C PHE A 38 2.99 -3.85 4.99
N ILE A 39 2.16 -3.97 3.97
CA ILE A 39 0.86 -3.33 3.87
C ILE A 39 -0.21 -4.42 3.94
N THR A 40 -1.32 -4.17 4.64
CA THR A 40 -2.42 -5.12 4.71
C THR A 40 -3.13 -5.23 3.35
N MET A 41 -3.60 -6.44 3.00
CA MET A 41 -4.35 -6.60 1.73
C MET A 41 -5.67 -5.84 1.75
N THR A 42 -6.31 -5.73 2.91
CA THR A 42 -7.59 -5.03 3.08
C THR A 42 -7.46 -3.55 2.74
N SER A 43 -6.43 -2.87 3.23
CA SER A 43 -6.22 -1.46 2.91
C SER A 43 -5.82 -1.24 1.44
N ILE A 44 -5.05 -2.17 0.85
CA ILE A 44 -4.71 -2.11 -0.58
C ILE A 44 -5.97 -2.17 -1.43
N ARG A 45 -6.86 -3.12 -1.16
CA ARG A 45 -8.13 -3.27 -1.89
C ARG A 45 -8.99 -2.00 -1.78
N ARG A 46 -9.15 -1.45 -0.57
CA ARG A 46 -9.89 -0.21 -0.35
C ARG A 46 -9.35 0.95 -1.22
N VAL A 47 -8.03 1.12 -1.28
CA VAL A 47 -7.42 2.18 -2.09
C VAL A 47 -7.58 1.91 -3.59
N ALA A 48 -7.44 0.66 -4.02
CA ALA A 48 -7.64 0.28 -5.42
C ALA A 48 -9.08 0.54 -5.89
N GLU A 49 -10.07 0.25 -5.04
CA GLU A 49 -11.49 0.52 -5.30
C GLU A 49 -11.76 2.03 -5.40
N GLN A 50 -11.21 2.84 -4.49
CA GLN A 50 -11.36 4.30 -4.51
C GLN A 50 -10.70 4.99 -5.71
N GLY A 51 -9.66 4.37 -6.30
CA GLY A 51 -8.98 4.92 -7.48
C GLY A 51 -9.59 4.48 -8.81
N ALA A 52 -10.58 3.59 -8.79
CA ALA A 52 -11.24 3.06 -9.99
C ALA A 52 -12.57 3.76 -10.32
N GLU A 53 -13.07 4.63 -9.43
CA GLU A 53 -14.11 5.64 -9.71
C GLU A 53 -13.50 6.88 -10.38
#